data_AF-A0A3S3PNK3-F1
#
_entry.id   AF-A0A3S3PNK3-F1
#
_cell.length_a   1.000
_cell.length_b   1.000
_cell.length_c   1.000
_cell.angle_alpha   90.00
_cell.angle_beta   90.00
_cell.angle_gamma   90.00
#
_symmetry.space_group_name_H-M   'P 1'
#
loop_
_entity.id
_entity.type
_entity.pdbx_description
1 polymer ?
#
loop_
_entity_poly.entity_id
_entity_poly.type
_entity_poly.pdbx_seq_one_letter_code
_entity_poly.pdbx_strand_id
1 'polypeptide(L)'
;MGAKKKALMKKIKKNSSDFVSSRRHEDDNYLPLEGGPARKLPEQEEPEKDIATVLYIGRVPHGFYEDEMEAFFKQFGKIKHLRIARNKKTGKSKHYGFIEFESPEVAKIVADCMHNYLMFEHMLQVHLIPPERVHPRLWKARNYILHPPLNWTEVERKKHNKVKTVEEHQKLVQGILKRDKKRRKKIEAAGIDYECPEIVGSVQPAPKKIKFDEDDD
;
A
#
# COMPACT_ATOMS: atom_id res chain seq x y z
N MET A 1 17.00 -15.93 37.43
CA MET A 1 17.90 -15.51 36.33
C MET A 1 17.25 -14.41 35.48
N GLY A 2 17.20 -13.15 35.98
CA GLY A 2 16.33 -12.16 35.33
C GLY A 2 16.56 -10.69 35.71
N ALA A 3 17.80 -10.26 35.93
CA ALA A 3 18.10 -8.89 36.40
C ALA A 3 19.20 -8.15 35.61
N LYS A 4 19.56 -8.61 34.39
CA LYS A 4 20.66 -8.00 33.60
C LYS A 4 20.26 -7.38 32.25
N LYS A 5 18.97 -7.12 31.99
CA LYS A 5 18.50 -6.45 30.76
C LYS A 5 17.95 -5.02 30.94
N LYS A 6 17.88 -4.48 32.17
CA LYS A 6 17.39 -3.11 32.43
C LYS A 6 18.46 -2.01 32.52
N ALA A 7 19.75 -2.37 32.49
CA ALA A 7 20.85 -1.40 32.60
C ALA A 7 21.33 -0.82 31.24
N LEU A 8 20.98 -1.44 30.11
CA LEU A 8 21.46 -1.04 28.79
C LEU A 8 20.62 0.07 28.13
N MET A 9 19.34 0.23 28.53
CA MET A 9 18.44 1.26 27.97
C MET A 9 18.61 2.66 28.60
N LYS A 10 19.48 2.81 29.61
CA LYS A 10 19.74 4.11 30.28
C LYS A 10 20.95 4.85 29.70
N LYS A 11 21.68 4.26 28.75
CA LYS A 11 22.93 4.81 28.18
C LYS A 11 22.81 5.30 26.72
N ILE A 12 21.64 5.16 26.10
CA ILE A 12 21.40 5.58 24.70
C ILE A 12 20.49 6.83 24.63
N LYS A 13 19.87 7.24 25.74
CA LYS A 13 18.93 8.37 25.80
C LYS A 13 19.56 9.72 26.18
N LYS A 14 20.90 9.86 26.09
CA LYS A 14 21.63 11.07 26.50
C LYS A 14 22.29 11.87 25.35
N ASN A 15 22.09 11.49 24.09
CA ASN A 15 22.74 12.16 22.95
C ASN A 15 21.75 12.65 21.87
N SER A 16 20.56 13.16 22.24
CA SER A 16 19.62 13.65 21.21
C SER A 16 18.65 14.75 21.68
N SER A 17 19.07 15.67 22.53
CA SER A 17 18.21 16.79 22.95
C SER A 17 18.85 18.17 22.95
N ASP A 18 20.00 18.38 22.29
CA ASP A 18 20.61 19.71 22.16
C ASP A 18 20.34 20.32 20.78
N PHE A 19 19.07 20.40 20.39
CA PHE A 19 18.69 21.16 19.21
C PHE A 19 17.28 21.74 19.30
N VAL A 20 17.01 22.64 20.26
CA VAL A 20 15.94 23.64 20.14
C VAL A 20 16.35 24.97 20.82
N SER A 21 16.38 25.98 19.95
CA SER A 21 16.19 27.42 20.10
C SER A 21 16.84 28.19 21.26
N SER A 22 18.01 28.77 20.96
CA SER A 22 18.46 30.00 21.61
C SER A 22 17.84 31.21 20.91
N ARG A 23 16.93 31.85 21.65
CA ARG A 23 16.48 33.25 21.58
C ARG A 23 17.30 34.17 20.65
N ARG A 24 16.58 34.89 19.79
CA ARG A 24 17.07 36.12 19.15
C ARG A 24 17.28 37.16 20.25
N HIS A 25 18.53 37.51 20.50
CA HIS A 25 18.90 38.78 21.13
C HIS A 25 19.51 39.61 20.01
N GLU A 26 18.80 40.67 19.62
CA GLU A 26 19.36 41.71 18.77
C GLU A 26 20.30 42.51 19.64
N ASP A 27 21.61 42.45 19.35
CA ASP A 27 22.56 43.45 19.83
C ASP A 27 23.29 44.01 18.62
N ASP A 28 23.18 45.32 18.50
CA ASP A 28 23.91 46.21 17.61
C ASP A 28 25.41 46.06 17.85
N ASN A 29 26.10 45.29 17.01
CA ASN A 29 27.56 45.39 16.86
C ASN A 29 27.99 44.89 15.48
N TYR A 30 28.04 45.86 14.56
CA TYR A 30 28.68 45.83 13.26
C TYR A 30 30.09 45.21 13.33
N LEU A 31 30.34 44.16 12.54
CA LEU A 31 31.66 43.55 12.39
C LEU A 31 32.33 43.97 11.07
N PRO A 32 33.66 44.16 11.03
CA PRO A 32 34.37 44.71 9.88
C PRO A 32 34.33 43.78 8.66
N LEU A 33 34.20 44.37 7.47
CA LEU A 33 34.25 43.74 6.15
C LEU A 33 35.67 43.24 5.79
N GLU A 34 36.33 42.48 6.66
CA GLU A 34 37.53 41.73 6.27
C GLU A 34 37.15 40.26 6.01
N GLY A 35 37.26 39.88 4.74
CA GLY A 35 36.94 38.55 4.23
C GLY A 35 37.80 37.47 4.88
N GLY A 36 37.28 36.88 5.96
CA GLY A 36 37.81 35.62 6.49
C GLY A 36 37.74 34.49 5.45
N PRO A 37 38.55 33.43 5.59
CA PRO A 37 38.57 32.33 4.64
C PRO A 37 37.17 31.72 4.54
N ALA A 38 36.65 31.67 3.31
CA ALA A 38 35.31 31.18 3.05
C ALA A 38 35.13 29.78 3.68
N ARG A 39 34.10 29.62 4.51
CA ARG A 39 33.66 28.29 4.95
C ARG A 39 33.43 27.46 3.69
N LYS A 40 34.25 26.42 3.46
CA LYS A 40 33.95 25.39 2.46
C LYS A 40 32.60 24.80 2.82
N LEU A 41 31.58 25.12 2.02
CA LEU A 41 30.31 24.41 2.06
C LEU A 41 30.63 22.93 1.80
N PRO A 42 30.00 21.98 2.52
CA PRO A 42 30.14 20.58 2.20
C PRO A 42 29.73 20.39 0.74
N GLU A 43 30.69 19.99 -0.08
CA GLU A 43 30.49 19.62 -1.47
C GLU A 43 29.49 18.46 -1.44
N GLN A 44 28.27 18.70 -1.92
CA GLN A 44 27.32 17.62 -2.12
C GLN A 44 27.93 16.75 -3.21
N GLU A 45 28.49 15.60 -2.82
CA GLU A 45 28.80 14.53 -3.77
C GLU A 45 27.47 14.20 -4.47
N GLU A 46 27.31 14.73 -5.68
CA GLU A 46 26.25 14.32 -6.59
C GLU A 46 26.44 12.81 -6.77
N PRO A 47 25.53 11.97 -6.23
CA PRO A 47 25.72 10.52 -6.30
C PRO A 47 25.87 10.16 -7.77
N GLU A 48 26.92 9.41 -8.12
CA GLU A 48 27.31 9.08 -9.49
C GLU A 48 26.06 8.75 -10.33
N LYS A 49 25.62 9.75 -11.12
CA LYS A 49 24.34 9.70 -11.85
C LYS A 49 24.39 8.70 -13.01
N ASP A 50 25.56 8.14 -13.26
CA ASP A 50 25.90 7.47 -14.52
C ASP A 50 25.56 5.98 -14.53
N ILE A 51 25.11 5.42 -13.40
CA ILE A 51 24.70 3.99 -13.30
C ILE A 51 23.17 3.84 -13.29
N ALA A 52 22.42 4.92 -13.08
CA ALA A 52 20.97 4.84 -12.93
C ALA A 52 20.30 4.46 -14.26
N THR A 53 19.74 3.25 -14.32
CA THR A 53 19.08 2.72 -15.53
C THR A 53 17.54 2.72 -15.43
N VAL A 54 17.00 2.99 -14.23
CA VAL A 54 15.57 2.90 -13.94
C VAL A 54 14.94 4.29 -13.95
N LEU A 55 13.87 4.43 -14.72
CA LEU A 55 13.03 5.62 -14.81
C LEU A 55 11.72 5.42 -14.07
N TYR A 56 11.31 6.48 -13.36
CA TYR A 56 9.94 6.69 -12.92
C TYR A 56 9.18 7.43 -14.02
N ILE A 57 7.96 6.98 -14.32
CA ILE A 57 7.03 7.69 -15.20
C ILE A 57 5.72 7.88 -14.44
N GLY A 58 5.31 9.12 -14.24
CA GLY A 58 4.06 9.51 -13.59
C GLY A 58 3.11 10.24 -14.55
N ARG A 59 1.86 10.37 -14.11
CA ARG A 59 0.76 11.01 -14.86
C ARG A 59 0.50 10.35 -16.22
N VAL A 60 0.65 9.02 -16.27
CA VAL A 60 0.43 8.23 -17.46
C VAL A 60 -1.06 8.25 -17.84
N PRO A 61 -1.43 8.61 -19.08
CA PRO A 61 -2.81 8.65 -19.56
C PRO A 61 -3.44 7.24 -19.54
N HIS A 62 -4.75 7.17 -19.39
CA HIS A 62 -5.48 5.90 -19.44
C HIS A 62 -5.43 5.33 -20.87
N GLY A 63 -5.03 4.07 -21.02
CA GLY A 63 -4.84 3.43 -22.33
C GLY A 63 -3.38 3.39 -22.80
N PHE A 64 -2.48 4.15 -22.17
CA PHE A 64 -1.04 4.03 -22.42
C PHE A 64 -0.46 3.01 -21.42
N TYR A 65 -0.65 1.73 -21.74
CA TYR A 65 -0.26 0.62 -20.88
C TYR A 65 1.10 0.04 -21.30
N GLU A 66 1.44 -1.14 -20.78
CA GLU A 66 2.76 -1.74 -20.96
C GLU A 66 3.12 -1.96 -22.43
N ASP A 67 2.18 -2.43 -23.26
CA ASP A 67 2.43 -2.73 -24.67
C ASP A 67 2.64 -1.44 -25.48
N GLU A 68 1.82 -0.41 -25.24
CA GLU A 68 1.94 0.89 -25.91
C GLU A 68 3.20 1.64 -25.43
N MET A 69 3.51 1.57 -24.13
CA MET A 69 4.73 2.15 -23.58
C MET A 69 5.96 1.43 -24.14
N GLU A 70 5.95 0.10 -24.24
CA GLU A 70 7.07 -0.65 -24.83
C GLU A 70 7.26 -0.25 -26.29
N ALA A 71 6.20 -0.20 -27.09
CA ALA A 71 6.28 0.22 -28.50
C ALA A 71 6.82 1.66 -28.64
N PHE A 72 6.36 2.60 -27.81
CA PHE A 72 6.78 3.99 -27.86
C PHE A 72 8.21 4.18 -27.37
N PHE A 73 8.60 3.59 -26.24
CA PHE A 73 9.93 3.81 -25.66
C PHE A 73 11.04 3.00 -26.35
N LYS A 74 10.68 1.96 -27.11
CA LYS A 74 11.62 1.17 -27.91
C LYS A 74 12.37 2.00 -28.95
N GLN A 75 11.83 3.15 -29.37
CA GLN A 75 12.51 4.07 -30.30
C GLN A 75 13.78 4.71 -29.71
N PHE A 76 13.86 4.86 -28.38
CA PHE A 76 15.03 5.43 -27.71
C PHE A 76 16.10 4.38 -27.43
N GLY A 77 15.69 3.13 -27.20
CA GLY A 77 16.60 2.03 -26.95
C GLY A 77 15.89 0.77 -26.47
N LYS A 78 16.68 -0.29 -26.25
CA LYS A 78 16.18 -1.57 -25.79
C LYS A 78 15.78 -1.51 -24.32
N ILE A 79 14.54 -1.92 -24.06
CA ILE A 79 13.94 -1.96 -22.73
C ILE A 79 14.20 -3.34 -22.12
N LYS A 80 14.70 -3.37 -20.89
CA LYS A 80 14.98 -4.61 -20.15
C LYS A 80 13.79 -5.03 -19.29
N HIS A 81 13.21 -4.07 -18.58
CA HIS A 81 11.99 -4.29 -17.80
C HIS A 81 11.05 -3.10 -17.92
N LEU A 82 9.75 -3.38 -17.98
CA LEU A 82 8.71 -2.37 -17.96
C LEU A 82 7.59 -2.82 -17.04
N ARG A 83 7.06 -1.91 -16.21
CA ARG A 83 5.97 -2.22 -15.29
C ARG A 83 5.12 -0.99 -14.97
N ILE A 84 3.81 -1.10 -15.12
CA ILE A 84 2.87 -0.11 -14.59
C ILE A 84 2.36 -0.55 -13.22
N ALA A 85 2.26 0.41 -12.31
CA ALA A 85 1.68 0.18 -11.01
C ALA A 85 0.15 0.09 -11.12
N ARG A 86 -0.41 -1.05 -10.71
CA ARG A 86 -1.86 -1.29 -10.69
C ARG A 86 -2.36 -1.48 -9.26
N ASN A 87 -3.63 -1.17 -9.01
CA ASN A 87 -4.29 -1.46 -7.75
C ASN A 87 -4.51 -2.97 -7.60
N LYS A 88 -4.06 -3.55 -6.48
CA LYS A 88 -4.19 -4.99 -6.21
C LYS A 88 -5.64 -5.48 -6.12
N LYS A 89 -6.57 -4.60 -5.71
CA LYS A 89 -7.98 -4.97 -5.54
C LYS A 89 -8.78 -4.85 -6.83
N THR A 90 -8.64 -3.73 -7.55
CA THR A 90 -9.48 -3.39 -8.71
C THR A 90 -8.80 -3.67 -10.05
N GLY A 91 -7.48 -3.88 -10.05
CA GLY A 91 -6.69 -4.05 -11.26
C GLY A 91 -6.43 -2.79 -12.09
N LYS A 92 -7.10 -1.68 -11.76
CA LYS A 92 -6.93 -0.40 -12.45
C LYS A 92 -5.50 0.14 -12.30
N SER A 93 -5.00 0.80 -13.33
CA SER A 93 -3.71 1.50 -13.27
C SER A 93 -3.76 2.60 -12.23
N LYS A 94 -2.59 2.89 -11.65
CA LYS A 94 -2.37 4.03 -10.77
C LYS A 94 -1.76 5.21 -11.52
N HIS A 95 -1.72 5.16 -12.85
CA HIS A 95 -1.20 6.20 -13.73
C HIS A 95 0.28 6.54 -13.46
N TYR A 96 1.06 5.54 -13.02
CA TYR A 96 2.52 5.61 -12.95
C TYR A 96 3.14 4.24 -13.17
N GLY A 97 4.40 4.22 -13.62
CA GLY A 97 5.15 3.02 -13.92
C GLY A 97 6.66 3.23 -13.80
N PHE A 98 7.38 2.15 -14.08
CA PHE A 98 8.82 2.09 -14.06
C PHE A 98 9.32 1.44 -15.35
N ILE A 99 10.38 2.00 -15.90
CA ILE A 99 11.09 1.45 -17.07
C ILE A 99 12.56 1.26 -16.69
N GLU A 100 13.14 0.12 -17.00
CA GLU A 100 14.58 -0.13 -16.95
C GLU A 100 15.07 -0.30 -18.38
N PHE A 101 15.95 0.61 -18.82
CA PHE A 101 16.64 0.48 -20.11
C PHE A 101 17.84 -0.47 -20.00
N GLU A 102 18.47 -0.79 -21.13
CA GLU A 102 19.75 -1.52 -21.12
C GLU A 102 20.95 -0.57 -20.93
N SER A 103 20.87 0.64 -21.48
CA SER A 103 21.92 1.67 -21.37
C SER A 103 21.51 2.79 -20.40
N PRO A 104 22.38 3.21 -19.47
CA PRO A 104 22.11 4.32 -18.55
C PRO A 104 22.06 5.68 -19.27
N GLU A 105 22.83 5.85 -20.35
CA GLU A 105 22.84 7.08 -21.15
C GLU A 105 21.47 7.33 -21.79
N VAL A 106 20.86 6.28 -22.34
CA VAL A 106 19.51 6.34 -22.91
C VAL A 106 18.49 6.72 -21.84
N ALA A 107 18.59 6.16 -20.64
CA ALA A 107 17.68 6.51 -19.54
C ALA A 107 17.76 8.01 -19.20
N LYS A 108 18.97 8.57 -19.14
CA LYS A 108 19.18 10.01 -18.88
C LYS A 108 18.54 10.89 -19.96
N ILE A 109 18.80 10.58 -21.24
CA ILE A 109 18.23 11.31 -22.38
C ILE A 109 16.69 11.26 -22.35
N VAL A 110 16.12 10.08 -22.10
CA VAL A 110 14.66 9.91 -22.02
C VAL A 110 14.08 10.71 -20.86
N ALA A 111 14.75 10.73 -19.70
CA ALA A 111 14.32 11.53 -18.56
C ALA A 111 14.24 13.01 -18.92
N ASP A 112 15.28 13.55 -19.56
CA ASP A 112 15.35 14.97 -19.90
C ASP A 112 14.35 15.34 -21.02
N CYS A 113 14.23 14.51 -22.07
CA CYS A 113 13.36 14.79 -23.21
C CYS A 113 11.86 14.60 -22.90
N MET A 114 11.50 13.63 -22.06
CA MET A 114 10.09 13.27 -21.80
C MET A 114 9.53 13.91 -20.54
N HIS A 115 10.36 14.56 -19.72
CA HIS A 115 9.88 15.30 -18.57
C HIS A 115 9.02 16.49 -19.03
N ASN A 116 7.78 16.57 -18.52
CA ASN A 116 6.76 17.54 -18.91
C ASN A 116 6.30 17.45 -20.38
N TYR A 117 6.49 16.30 -21.03
CA TYR A 117 5.94 16.05 -22.35
C TYR A 117 4.41 15.96 -22.28
N LEU A 118 3.72 16.76 -23.10
CA LEU A 118 2.27 16.71 -23.21
C LEU A 118 1.85 15.53 -24.08
N MET A 119 1.25 14.52 -23.46
CA MET A 119 0.72 13.35 -24.14
C MET A 119 -0.77 13.21 -23.82
N PHE A 120 -1.60 13.34 -24.86
CA PHE A 120 -3.05 13.56 -24.72
C PHE A 120 -3.31 14.79 -23.83
N GLU A 121 -4.14 14.65 -22.79
CA GLU A 121 -4.45 15.72 -21.82
C GLU A 121 -3.49 15.74 -20.61
N HIS A 122 -2.43 14.91 -20.62
CA HIS A 122 -1.57 14.72 -19.47
C HIS A 122 -0.12 15.14 -19.74
N MET A 123 0.45 15.93 -18.83
CA MET A 123 1.89 16.21 -18.81
C MET A 123 2.62 15.07 -18.09
N LEU A 124 3.42 14.30 -18.81
CA LEU A 124 4.17 13.19 -18.26
C LEU A 124 5.25 13.69 -17.30
N GLN A 125 5.39 13.02 -16.16
CA GLN A 125 6.47 13.28 -15.21
C GLN A 125 7.47 12.13 -15.27
N VAL A 126 8.58 12.36 -15.95
CA VAL A 126 9.66 11.37 -16.05
C VAL A 126 10.82 11.79 -15.16
N HIS A 127 11.33 10.87 -14.34
CA HIS A 127 12.46 11.11 -13.46
C HIS A 127 13.38 9.89 -13.41
N LEU A 128 14.69 10.15 -13.35
CA LEU A 128 15.68 9.13 -13.10
C LEU A 128 15.65 8.70 -11.63
N ILE A 129 15.62 7.38 -11.39
CA ILE A 129 15.65 6.83 -10.04
C ILE A 129 17.08 6.34 -9.76
N PRO A 130 17.74 6.83 -8.70
CA PRO A 130 19.03 6.29 -8.29
C PRO A 130 18.87 4.82 -7.88
N PRO A 131 19.85 3.94 -8.18
CA PRO A 131 19.74 2.50 -7.97
C PRO A 131 19.43 2.12 -6.51
N GLU A 132 19.88 2.91 -5.53
CA GLU A 132 19.60 2.71 -4.11
C GLU A 132 18.11 2.77 -3.75
N ARG A 133 17.34 3.60 -4.46
CA ARG A 133 15.90 3.74 -4.24
C ARG A 133 15.08 2.67 -4.96
N VAL A 134 15.72 1.89 -5.84
CA VAL A 134 15.08 0.79 -6.57
C VAL A 134 14.97 -0.41 -5.63
N HIS A 135 13.77 -0.65 -5.10
CA HIS A 135 13.56 -1.82 -4.24
C HIS A 135 13.76 -3.13 -5.05
N PRO A 136 14.45 -4.16 -4.52
CA PRO A 136 14.67 -5.45 -5.21
C PRO A 136 13.42 -6.24 -5.63
N ARG A 137 12.22 -5.75 -5.27
CA ARG A 137 10.92 -6.37 -5.55
C ARG A 137 10.12 -5.58 -6.59
N LEU A 138 10.73 -4.57 -7.19
CA LEU A 138 10.14 -3.77 -8.26
C LEU A 138 9.79 -4.65 -9.46
N TRP A 139 10.64 -5.61 -9.81
CA TRP A 139 10.44 -6.46 -10.99
C TRP A 139 9.88 -7.86 -10.69
N LYS A 140 9.82 -8.27 -9.42
CA LYS A 140 9.33 -9.61 -9.01
C LYS A 140 7.84 -9.84 -9.26
N ALA A 141 7.07 -8.82 -9.69
CA ALA A 141 5.63 -8.91 -9.91
C ALA A 141 5.23 -9.14 -11.38
N ARG A 142 6.20 -9.38 -12.29
CA ARG A 142 5.95 -9.51 -13.73
C ARG A 142 4.93 -10.61 -14.09
N ASN A 143 4.79 -11.65 -13.25
CA ASN A 143 4.06 -12.86 -13.61
C ASN A 143 2.76 -13.09 -12.81
N TYR A 144 2.29 -12.13 -12.03
CA TYR A 144 0.91 -12.23 -11.56
C TYR A 144 0.04 -11.73 -12.69
N ILE A 145 -0.46 -12.65 -13.52
CA ILE A 145 -1.76 -12.48 -14.18
C ILE A 145 -2.65 -11.94 -13.08
N LEU A 146 -2.93 -10.64 -13.12
CA LEU A 146 -3.63 -9.96 -12.04
C LEU A 146 -5.01 -10.60 -12.09
N HIS A 147 -5.25 -11.55 -11.19
CA HIS A 147 -6.51 -12.27 -11.15
C HIS A 147 -7.62 -11.23 -11.26
N PRO A 148 -8.61 -11.44 -12.16
CA PRO A 148 -9.74 -10.53 -12.28
C PRO A 148 -10.19 -10.16 -10.88
N PRO A 149 -10.48 -8.86 -10.61
CA PRO A 149 -10.85 -8.42 -9.28
C PRO A 149 -11.93 -9.36 -8.76
N LEU A 150 -11.61 -10.13 -7.71
CA LEU A 150 -12.51 -11.17 -7.24
C LEU A 150 -13.83 -10.48 -6.89
N ASN A 151 -14.93 -10.83 -7.57
CA ASN A 151 -16.22 -10.22 -7.32
C ASN A 151 -16.67 -10.61 -5.90
N TRP A 152 -16.34 -9.76 -4.93
CA TRP A 152 -16.53 -10.05 -3.52
C TRP A 152 -18.01 -10.27 -3.22
N THR A 153 -18.89 -9.49 -3.88
CA THR A 153 -20.34 -9.64 -3.80
C THR A 153 -20.79 -11.02 -4.25
N GLU A 154 -20.26 -11.56 -5.35
CA GLU A 154 -20.59 -12.91 -5.78
C GLU A 154 -20.06 -13.99 -4.83
N VAL A 155 -18.84 -13.80 -4.32
CA VAL A 155 -18.23 -14.72 -3.35
C VAL A 155 -19.04 -14.74 -2.06
N GLU A 156 -19.41 -13.57 -1.54
CA GLU A 156 -20.28 -13.43 -0.37
C GLU A 156 -21.67 -13.99 -0.63
N ARG A 157 -22.27 -13.72 -1.79
CA ARG A 157 -23.55 -14.30 -2.21
C ARG A 157 -23.49 -15.82 -2.22
N LYS A 158 -22.44 -16.43 -2.78
CA LYS A 158 -22.24 -17.89 -2.76
C LYS A 158 -22.13 -18.42 -1.33
N LYS A 159 -21.37 -17.75 -0.46
CA LYS A 159 -21.23 -18.12 0.96
C LYS A 159 -22.55 -18.01 1.72
N HIS A 160 -23.28 -16.92 1.54
CA HIS A 160 -24.57 -16.69 2.18
C HIS A 160 -25.65 -17.65 1.67
N ASN A 161 -25.65 -17.96 0.36
CA ASN A 161 -26.63 -18.86 -0.24
C ASN A 161 -26.29 -20.34 -0.02
N LYS A 162 -25.04 -20.69 0.32
CA LYS A 162 -24.63 -22.06 0.63
C LYS A 162 -25.57 -22.67 1.69
N VAL A 163 -26.25 -23.76 1.34
CA VAL A 163 -27.10 -24.50 2.29
C VAL A 163 -26.19 -25.14 3.33
N LYS A 164 -26.54 -25.02 4.60
CA LYS A 164 -25.76 -25.57 5.70
C LYS A 164 -26.13 -27.02 5.91
N THR A 165 -25.16 -27.86 6.22
CA THR A 165 -25.44 -29.23 6.70
C THR A 165 -26.01 -29.20 8.11
N VAL A 166 -26.61 -30.30 8.56
CA VAL A 166 -27.18 -30.41 9.91
C VAL A 166 -26.12 -30.19 10.99
N GLU A 167 -24.92 -30.76 10.82
CA GLU A 167 -23.81 -30.58 11.76
C GLU A 167 -23.30 -29.13 11.81
N GLU A 168 -23.16 -28.48 10.66
CA GLU A 168 -22.80 -27.06 10.57
C GLU A 168 -23.85 -26.18 11.25
N HIS A 169 -25.14 -26.55 11.14
CA HIS A 169 -26.24 -25.87 11.80
C HIS A 169 -26.26 -26.10 13.32
N GLN A 170 -26.01 -27.32 13.79
CA GLN A 170 -25.87 -27.60 15.22
C GLN A 170 -24.72 -26.80 15.86
N LYS A 171 -23.56 -26.72 15.19
CA LYS A 171 -22.43 -25.88 15.63
C LYS A 171 -22.81 -24.39 15.68
N LEU A 172 -23.60 -23.92 14.72
CA LEU A 172 -24.14 -22.55 14.73
C LEU A 172 -25.02 -22.32 15.97
N VAL A 173 -25.99 -23.21 16.23
CA VAL A 173 -26.92 -23.13 17.38
C VAL A 173 -26.14 -23.15 18.70
N GLN A 174 -25.17 -24.06 18.86
CA GLN A 174 -24.29 -24.08 20.03
C GLN A 174 -23.53 -22.75 20.21
N GLY A 175 -23.05 -22.17 19.10
CA GLY A 175 -22.40 -20.86 19.11
C GLY A 175 -23.34 -19.71 19.51
N ILE A 176 -24.63 -19.79 19.16
CA ILE A 176 -25.68 -18.84 19.56
C ILE A 176 -25.91 -18.95 21.08
N LEU A 177 -26.13 -20.17 21.60
CA LEU A 177 -26.34 -20.42 23.03
C LEU A 177 -25.16 -19.95 23.88
N LYS A 178 -23.92 -20.18 23.40
CA LYS A 178 -22.70 -19.72 24.09
C LYS A 178 -22.60 -18.19 24.13
N ARG A 179 -22.98 -17.50 23.04
CA ARG A 179 -23.03 -16.03 22.99
C ARG A 179 -24.13 -15.49 23.88
N ASP A 180 -25.29 -16.14 23.92
CA ASP A 180 -26.40 -15.74 24.77
C ASP A 180 -26.08 -15.87 26.26
N LYS A 181 -25.49 -17.00 26.69
CA LYS A 181 -25.00 -17.17 28.07
C LYS A 181 -24.03 -16.08 28.50
N LYS A 182 -23.12 -15.67 27.60
CA LYS A 182 -22.20 -14.54 27.86
C LYS A 182 -22.94 -13.21 27.96
N ARG A 183 -23.96 -12.99 27.13
CA ARG A 183 -24.80 -11.79 27.16
C ARG A 183 -25.59 -11.70 28.46
N ARG A 184 -26.25 -12.78 28.89
CA ARG A 184 -27.00 -12.85 30.16
C ARG A 184 -26.12 -12.50 31.36
N LYS A 185 -24.92 -13.09 31.45
CA LYS A 185 -23.93 -12.74 32.49
C LYS A 185 -23.53 -11.26 32.50
N LYS A 186 -23.47 -10.61 31.33
CA LYS A 186 -23.18 -9.17 31.25
C LYS A 186 -24.34 -8.30 31.72
N ILE A 187 -25.58 -8.72 31.43
CA ILE A 187 -26.80 -8.04 31.86
C ILE A 187 -26.93 -8.13 33.39
N GLU A 188 -26.73 -9.34 33.93
CA GLU A 188 -26.69 -9.60 35.37
C GLU A 188 -25.60 -8.78 36.08
N ALA A 189 -24.38 -8.76 35.52
CA ALA A 189 -23.29 -7.94 36.05
C ALA A 189 -23.55 -6.43 35.97
N ALA A 190 -24.39 -5.99 35.03
CA ALA A 190 -24.84 -4.60 34.93
C ALA A 190 -26.00 -4.27 35.89
N GLY A 191 -26.51 -5.26 36.64
CA GLY A 191 -27.61 -5.09 37.61
C GLY A 191 -28.96 -4.82 36.96
N ILE A 192 -29.13 -5.18 35.68
CA ILE A 192 -30.39 -4.96 34.95
C ILE A 192 -31.30 -6.16 35.20
N ASP A 193 -32.46 -5.92 35.78
CA ASP A 193 -33.50 -6.93 35.97
C ASP A 193 -34.26 -7.14 34.65
N TYR A 194 -33.75 -8.05 33.82
CA TYR A 194 -34.34 -8.40 32.54
C TYR A 194 -34.30 -9.91 32.30
N GLU A 195 -35.48 -10.52 32.29
CA GLU A 195 -35.66 -11.93 31.96
C GLU A 195 -35.64 -12.12 30.43
N CYS A 196 -34.49 -12.56 29.92
CA CYS A 196 -34.33 -12.75 28.49
C CYS A 196 -34.97 -14.08 28.05
N PRO A 197 -35.90 -14.06 27.07
CA PRO A 197 -36.58 -15.27 26.63
C PRO A 197 -35.60 -16.31 26.06
N GLU A 198 -35.99 -17.58 26.12
CA GLU A 198 -35.16 -18.66 25.60
C GLU A 198 -35.06 -18.61 24.09
N ILE A 199 -33.85 -18.84 23.57
CA ILE A 199 -33.63 -18.95 22.13
C ILE A 199 -34.05 -20.37 21.72
N VAL A 200 -35.26 -20.50 21.18
CA VAL A 200 -35.75 -21.76 20.61
C VAL A 200 -35.08 -21.97 19.25
N GLY A 201 -33.97 -22.68 19.23
CA GLY A 201 -33.28 -23.06 18.00
C GLY A 201 -33.77 -24.41 17.48
N SER A 202 -34.24 -24.48 16.23
CA SER A 202 -34.52 -25.76 15.58
C SER A 202 -33.21 -26.53 15.34
N VAL A 203 -33.23 -27.85 15.58
CA VAL A 203 -32.08 -28.74 15.33
C VAL A 203 -31.77 -28.87 13.83
N GLN A 204 -32.78 -28.68 12.98
CA GLN A 204 -32.65 -28.74 11.53
C GLN A 204 -32.61 -27.34 10.91
N PRO A 205 -31.77 -27.11 9.87
CA PRO A 205 -31.73 -25.87 9.14
C PRO A 205 -32.99 -25.71 8.26
N ALA A 206 -33.65 -24.57 8.35
CA ALA A 206 -34.74 -24.23 7.43
C ALA A 206 -34.19 -24.02 6.00
N PRO A 207 -34.96 -24.37 4.95
CA PRO A 207 -34.56 -24.10 3.57
C PRO A 207 -34.44 -22.59 3.33
N LYS A 208 -33.36 -22.17 2.67
CA LYS A 208 -33.10 -20.74 2.36
C LYS A 208 -33.91 -20.19 1.19
N LYS A 209 -34.49 -21.08 0.38
CA LYS A 209 -35.31 -20.74 -0.77
C LYS A 209 -36.65 -21.44 -0.62
N ILE A 210 -37.72 -20.70 -0.82
CA ILE A 210 -39.07 -21.24 -0.97
C ILE A 210 -39.10 -21.93 -2.34
N LYS A 211 -39.44 -23.22 -2.36
CA LYS A 211 -39.82 -23.91 -3.60
C LYS A 211 -41.33 -23.83 -3.66
N PHE A 212 -41.87 -23.30 -4.75
CA PHE A 212 -43.27 -23.44 -5.08
C PHE A 212 -43.37 -24.73 -5.90
N ASP A 213 -44.20 -25.66 -5.46
CA ASP A 213 -44.45 -26.89 -6.20
C ASP A 213 -45.30 -26.54 -7.45
N GLU A 214 -44.96 -27.09 -8.62
CA GLU A 214 -45.55 -26.75 -9.93
C GLU A 214 -46.89 -27.46 -10.22
N ASP A 215 -47.54 -28.06 -9.22
CA ASP A 215 -48.72 -28.91 -9.40
C ASP A 215 -49.96 -28.32 -8.69
N ASP A 216 -50.54 -27.27 -9.27
CA ASP A 216 -51.92 -26.81 -9.00
C ASP A 216 -52.46 -26.10 -10.27
N ASP A 217 -52.69 -26.86 -11.35
CA ASP A 217 -53.53 -26.48 -12.50
C ASP A 217 -54.27 -27.71 -13.06
#